data_AF-A0AAU4ZMW9-F1
#
_entry.id   AF-A0AAU4ZMW9-F1
#
_cell.length_a   1.000
_cell.length_b   1.000
_cell.length_c   1.000
_cell.angle_alpha   90.00
_cell.angle_beta   90.00
_cell.angle_gamma   90.00
#
_symmetry.space_group_name_H-M   'P 1'
#
loop_
_entity.id
_entity.type
_entity.pdbx_description
1 polymer ?
#
loop_
_entity_poly.entity_id
_entity_poly.type
_entity_poly.pdbx_seq_one_letter_code
_entity_poly.pdbx_strand_id
1 'polypeptide(L)' 'MLKVLREAGVTQTRQEGTRCFVTLRRGSLDARFPGLLPALLSAAVADHVGEHVTEGNEKE' A
#
# COMPACT_ATOMS: atom_id res chain seq x y z
N MET A 1 10.76 -8.93 -1.61
CA MET A 1 10.52 -7.76 -0.72
C MET A 1 9.07 -7.70 -0.19
N LEU A 2 8.04 -7.78 -1.04
CA LEU A 2 6.62 -7.61 -0.62
C LEU A 2 6.03 -8.70 0.30
N LYS A 3 6.73 -9.84 0.48
CA LYS A 3 6.26 -10.98 1.26
C LYS A 3 6.02 -10.63 2.74
N VAL A 4 6.87 -9.79 3.34
CA VAL A 4 6.72 -9.32 4.73
C VAL A 4 5.44 -8.49 4.91
N LEU A 5 5.14 -7.58 3.98
CA LEU A 5 3.92 -6.76 4.04
C LEU A 5 2.66 -7.60 3.85
N ARG A 6 2.73 -8.60 2.98
CA ARG A 6 1.64 -9.56 2.75
C ARG A 6 1.40 -10.43 3.99
N GLU A 7 2.47 -10.94 4.61
CA GLU A 7 2.40 -11.79 5.81
C GLU A 7 1.94 -11.01 7.05
N ALA A 8 2.30 -9.72 7.14
CA ALA A 8 1.81 -8.82 8.18
C ALA A 8 0.32 -8.41 7.99
N GLY A 9 -0.32 -8.83 6.89
CA GLY A 9 -1.71 -8.47 6.57
C GLY A 9 -1.88 -7.00 6.13
N VAL A 10 -0.78 -6.34 5.79
CA VAL A 10 -0.74 -4.93 5.39
C VAL A 10 -1.15 -4.76 3.93
N THR A 11 -0.80 -5.72 3.07
CA THR A 11 -1.16 -5.71 1.64
C THR A 11 -1.98 -6.94 1.25
N GLN A 12 -2.93 -6.73 0.34
CA GLN A 12 -3.67 -7.76 -0.35
C GLN A 12 -3.17 -7.85 -1.79
N THR A 13 -3.04 -9.08 -2.28
CA THR A 13 -2.67 -9.33 -3.69
C THR A 13 -3.84 -9.99 -4.39
N ARG A 14 -4.23 -9.46 -5.55
CA ARG A 14 -5.22 -10.05 -6.46
C ARG A 14 -4.53 -10.33 -7.79
N GLN A 15 -4.64 -11.56 -8.28
CA GLN A 15 -4.17 -11.91 -9.63
C GLN A 15 -5.35 -11.86 -10.59
N GLU A 16 -5.17 -11.20 -11.73
CA GLU A 16 -6.16 -11.13 -12.80
C GLU A 16 -5.49 -11.45 -14.13
N GLY A 17 -5.70 -12.68 -14.61
CA GLY A 17 -4.97 -13.22 -15.75
C GLY A 17 -3.46 -13.26 -15.48
N THR A 18 -2.69 -12.48 -16.26
CA THR A 18 -1.23 -12.33 -16.10
C THR A 18 -0.83 -11.12 -15.24
N ARG A 19 -1.80 -10.34 -14.76
CA ARG A 19 -1.55 -9.14 -13.95
C ARG A 19 -1.63 -9.48 -12.46
N CYS A 20 -0.72 -8.87 -11.71
CA CYS A 20 -0.67 -8.99 -10.26
C CYS A 20 -0.88 -7.61 -9.64
N PHE A 21 -2.02 -7.43 -8.99
CA PHE A 21 -2.39 -6.20 -8.30
C PHE A 21 -2.10 -6.32 -6.83
N VAL A 22 -1.46 -5.30 -6.26
CA VAL A 22 -1.16 -5.24 -4.82
C VAL A 22 -1.78 -3.97 -4.25
N THR A 23 -2.68 -4.15 -3.28
CA THR A 23 -3.42 -3.06 -2.65
C THR A 23 -3.15 -3.06 -1.14
N LEU A 24 -3.11 -1.89 -0.52
CA LEU A 24 -3.01 -1.78 0.95
C LEU A 24 -4.36 -2.09 1.62
N ARG A 25 -4.36 -2.93 2.65
CA ARG A 25 -5.52 -3.17 3.51
C ARG A 25 -5.67 -2.03 4.52
N ARG A 26 -6.09 -0.85 4.05
CA ARG A 26 -6.21 0.35 4.88
C ARG A 26 -7.00 0.12 6.18
N GLY A 27 -8.19 -0.48 6.10
CA GLY A 27 -9.01 -0.72 7.30
C GLY A 27 -8.35 -1.58 8.39
N SER A 28 -7.60 -2.63 7.99
CA SER A 28 -6.85 -3.46 8.95
C SER A 28 -5.62 -2.75 9.49
N LEU A 29 -4.96 -1.92 8.66
CA LEU A 29 -3.79 -1.16 9.05
C LEU A 29 -4.15 -0.04 10.02
N ASP A 30 -5.19 0.74 9.73
CA ASP A 30 -5.66 1.83 10.59
C ASP A 30 -6.17 1.31 11.94
N ALA A 31 -6.83 0.15 11.97
CA ALA A 31 -7.28 -0.47 13.21
C ALA A 31 -6.12 -0.95 14.11
N ARG A 32 -5.02 -1.41 13.52
CA ARG A 32 -3.85 -1.93 14.26
C ARG A 32 -2.81 -0.86 14.57
N PHE A 33 -2.71 0.15 13.72
CA PHE A 33 -1.74 1.25 13.79
C PHE A 33 -2.41 2.58 13.40
N PRO A 34 -3.27 3.13 14.27
CA PRO A 34 -3.98 4.37 13.98
C PRO A 34 -2.99 5.53 13.75
N GLY A 35 -3.14 6.24 12.64
CA GLY A 35 -2.29 7.38 12.28
C GLY A 35 -0.95 7.03 11.62
N LEU A 36 -0.63 5.74 11.44
CA LEU A 36 0.59 5.32 10.76
C LEU A 36 0.60 5.73 9.29
N LEU A 37 -0.52 5.51 8.59
CA LEU A 37 -0.64 5.80 7.17
C LEU A 37 -0.39 7.29 6.84
N PRO A 38 -1.02 8.27 7.50
CA PRO A 38 -0.72 9.68 7.26
C PRO A 38 0.72 10.05 7.65
N ALA A 39 1.29 9.47 8.71
CA ALA A 39 2.69 9.72 9.08
C ALA A 39 3.67 9.21 8.00
N LEU A 40 3.45 7.99 7.48
CA LEU A 40 4.26 7.43 6.40
C LEU A 40 4.12 8.20 5.10
N LEU A 41 2.90 8.64 4.75
CA LEU A 41 2.68 9.46 3.55
C LEU A 41 3.39 10.81 3.67
N SER A 42 3.34 11.45 4.85
CA SER A 42 4.09 12.69 5.09
C SER A 42 5.60 12.49 4.97
N ALA A 43 6.14 11.40 5.50
CA ALA A 43 7.56 11.07 5.39
C ALA A 43 7.95 10.77 3.93
N ALA A 44 7.14 9.99 3.21
CA ALA A 44 7.38 9.66 1.81
C ALA A 44 7.42 10.92 0.93
N VAL A 45 6.52 11.89 1.17
CA VAL A 45 6.54 13.18 0.48
C VAL A 45 7.81 13.97 0.80
N ALA A 46 8.21 14.03 2.07
CA ALA A 46 9.43 14.73 2.48
C ALA A 46 10.70 14.11 1.89
N ASP A 47 10.75 12.79 1.78
CA ASP A 47 11.89 12.04 1.25
C ASP A 47 11.82 11.84 -0.28
N HIS A 48 10.81 12.43 -0.95
CA HIS A 48 10.52 12.23 -2.38
C HIS A 48 10.41 10.75 -2.80
N VAL A 49 9.99 9.90 -1.88
CA VAL A 49 9.79 8.47 -2.12
C VAL A 49 8.54 8.29 -2.97
N GLY A 50 8.71 7.64 -4.13
CA GLY A 50 7.60 7.28 -5.00
C GLY A 50 7.28 8.32 -6.08
N GLU A 51 8.20 9.23 -6.39
CA GLU A 51 8.04 10.23 -7.47
C GLU A 51 7.72 9.61 -8.85
N HIS A 52 8.14 8.36 -9.08
CA HIS A 52 7.83 7.59 -10.29
C HIS A 52 6.51 6.81 -10.23
N VAL A 53 5.83 6.80 -9.07
CA VAL A 53 4.56 6.07 -8.90
C VAL A 53 3.45 6.94 -9.47
N THR A 54 2.93 6.53 -10.63
CA THR A 54 1.73 7.14 -11.20
C THR A 54 0.49 6.62 -10.46
N GLU A 55 -0.52 7.49 -10.28
CA GLU A 55 -1.79 7.13 -9.64
C GLU A 55 -2.57 6.13 -10.52
N GLY A 56 -2.32 4.84 -10.33
CA GLY A 56 -3.14 3.77 -10.87
C GLY A 56 -4.46 3.68 -10.10
N ASN A 57 -5.39 4.60 -10.38
CA ASN A 57 -6.72 4.59 -9.78
C ASN A 57 -7.62 3.58 -10.50
N GLU A 58 -7.46 2.30 -10.19
CA GLU A 58 -8.40 1.26 -10.58
C GLU A 58 -9.52 1.22 -9.53
N LYS A 59 -10.45 2.18 -9.62
CA LYS A 59 -11.80 1.99 -9.11
C LYS A 59 -12.55 1.15 -10.14
N GLU A 60 -12.66 -0.15 -9.90
CA GLU A 60 -13.75 -0.99 -10.43
C GLU A 60 -14.62 -1.47 -9.27
#